data_AF-A0A2E4HLZ4-F1
#
_entry.id   AF-A0A2E4HLZ4-F1
#
_cell.length_a   1.000
_cell.length_b   1.000
_cell.length_c   1.000
_cell.angle_alpha   90.00
_cell.angle_beta   90.00
_cell.angle_gamma   90.00
#
_symmetry.space_group_name_H-M   'P 1'
#
loop_
_entity.id
_entity.type
_entity.pdbx_description
1 polymer ?
#
loop_
_entity_poly.entity_id
_entity_poly.type
_entity_poly.pdbx_seq_one_letter_code
_entity_poly.pdbx_strand_id
1 'polypeptide(L)'
;MNEESSSVSETPVCIHCKCNIEGKPWITVDLNESTEEYTVENIFHACKYMCSRNLKYHIGNGYWDKVVNKEDFPGPRPVSRFQGKKDITVNFGINEILSEIVKENKRMDMIEAEYYDNDNFSDEDIY
;
A
#
# COMPACT_ATOMS: atom_id res chain seq x y z
N MET A 1 -5.89 53.26 -23.00
CA MET A 1 -5.72 51.82 -23.28
C MET A 1 -4.99 51.26 -22.07
N ASN A 2 -5.72 50.70 -21.12
CA ASN A 2 -5.13 50.04 -19.96
C ASN A 2 -5.29 48.54 -20.21
N GLU A 3 -4.21 47.90 -20.62
CA GLU A 3 -4.11 46.44 -20.62
C GLU A 3 -3.85 46.02 -19.17
N GLU A 4 -4.94 45.82 -18.42
CA GLU A 4 -4.89 45.06 -17.19
C GLU A 4 -4.55 43.62 -17.56
N SER A 5 -3.28 43.28 -17.40
CA SER A 5 -2.79 41.91 -17.39
C SER A 5 -3.41 41.20 -16.19
N SER A 6 -4.59 40.64 -16.42
CA SER A 6 -5.25 39.69 -15.52
C SER A 6 -4.31 38.49 -15.36
N SER A 7 -3.51 38.51 -14.30
CA SER A 7 -2.77 37.33 -13.86
C SER A 7 -3.81 36.32 -13.39
N VAL A 8 -4.14 35.36 -14.25
CA VAL A 8 -4.97 34.23 -13.88
C VAL A 8 -4.16 33.44 -12.85
N SER A 9 -4.42 33.69 -11.56
CA SER A 9 -3.84 32.91 -10.49
C SER A 9 -4.48 31.54 -10.53
N GLU A 10 -3.89 30.61 -11.27
CA GLU A 10 -4.33 29.22 -11.26
C GLU A 10 -4.25 28.70 -9.82
N THR A 11 -5.39 28.28 -9.28
CA THR A 11 -5.46 27.75 -7.92
C THR A 11 -4.68 26.44 -7.86
N PRO A 12 -3.69 26.28 -6.98
CA PRO A 12 -2.88 25.06 -6.93
C PRO A 12 -3.77 23.86 -6.64
N VAL A 13 -3.57 22.76 -7.38
CA VAL A 13 -4.34 21.52 -7.23
C VAL A 13 -3.51 20.49 -6.51
N CYS A 14 -4.10 19.85 -5.51
CA CYS A 14 -3.40 18.78 -4.80
C CYS A 14 -3.23 17.53 -5.67
N ILE A 15 -2.00 17.01 -5.78
CA ILE A 15 -1.71 15.82 -6.58
C ILE A 15 -2.48 14.57 -6.13
N HIS A 16 -2.79 14.45 -4.84
CA HIS A 16 -3.41 13.24 -4.29
C HIS A 16 -4.94 13.27 -4.30
N CYS A 17 -5.58 14.31 -3.71
CA CYS A 17 -7.05 14.41 -3.66
C CYS A 17 -7.66 15.05 -4.91
N LYS A 18 -6.84 15.67 -5.78
CA LYS A 18 -7.28 16.52 -6.91
C LYS A 18 -8.18 17.68 -6.50
N CYS A 19 -8.16 18.06 -5.24
CA CYS A 19 -8.90 19.17 -4.70
C CYS A 19 -8.13 20.49 -4.89
N ASN A 20 -8.85 21.57 -5.23
CA ASN A 20 -8.30 22.91 -5.31
C ASN A 20 -7.85 23.34 -3.91
N ILE A 21 -6.66 23.92 -3.82
CA ILE A 21 -6.08 24.38 -2.56
C ILE A 21 -6.42 25.85 -2.39
N GLU A 22 -7.26 26.13 -1.41
CA GLU A 22 -7.52 27.49 -0.95
C GLU A 22 -6.36 27.93 -0.05
N GLY A 23 -5.57 28.91 -0.49
CA GLY A 23 -4.41 29.44 0.25
C GLY A 23 -3.11 28.66 0.03
N LYS A 24 -2.22 28.64 1.05
CA LYS A 24 -0.89 28.00 0.96
C LYS A 24 -1.03 26.47 1.01
N PRO A 25 -0.45 25.71 0.06
CA PRO A 25 -0.35 24.26 0.16
C PRO A 25 0.35 23.81 1.44
N TRP A 26 -0.05 22.65 1.98
CA TRP A 26 0.64 22.05 3.12
C TRP A 26 2.11 21.72 2.79
N ILE A 27 2.35 21.26 1.56
CA ILE A 27 3.70 21.05 1.04
C ILE A 27 3.71 21.28 -0.47
N THR A 28 4.80 21.86 -0.95
CA THR A 28 5.11 22.00 -2.37
C THR A 28 6.47 21.38 -2.66
N VAL A 29 6.54 20.55 -3.69
CA VAL A 29 7.79 19.93 -4.16
C VAL A 29 8.04 20.39 -5.59
N ASP A 30 9.24 20.91 -5.84
CA ASP A 30 9.67 21.34 -7.17
C ASP A 30 10.68 20.33 -7.72
N LEU A 31 10.27 19.58 -8.75
CA LEU A 31 11.12 18.61 -9.45
C LEU A 31 11.55 19.12 -10.84
N ASN A 32 11.57 20.44 -11.05
CA ASN A 32 11.98 21.01 -12.33
C ASN A 32 13.34 20.45 -12.75
N GLU A 33 13.36 19.87 -13.95
CA GLU A 33 14.59 19.44 -14.61
C GLU A 33 14.81 20.41 -15.77
N SER A 34 15.86 21.21 -15.65
CA SER A 34 16.33 22.08 -16.72
C SER A 34 17.43 21.35 -17.48
N THR A 35 17.15 20.95 -18.71
CA THR A 35 18.21 20.66 -19.69
C THR A 35 18.41 21.90 -20.57
N GLU A 36 19.56 22.00 -21.24
CA GLU A 36 19.90 23.15 -22.10
C GLU A 36 18.87 23.42 -23.22
N GLU A 37 17.99 22.45 -23.49
CA GLU A 37 17.05 22.44 -24.62
C GLU A 37 15.57 22.60 -24.19
N TYR A 38 15.20 22.25 -22.96
CA TYR A 38 13.82 22.36 -22.47
C TYR A 38 13.73 22.40 -20.94
N THR A 39 12.69 23.08 -20.42
CA THR A 39 12.33 23.09 -19.00
C THR A 39 10.96 22.45 -18.84
N VAL A 40 10.89 21.31 -18.15
CA VAL A 40 9.61 20.71 -17.73
C VAL A 40 9.26 21.28 -16.37
N GLU A 41 8.13 21.97 -16.27
CA GLU A 41 7.61 22.41 -14.96
C GLU A 41 6.94 21.24 -14.24
N ASN A 42 7.60 20.72 -13.20
CA ASN A 42 7.16 19.59 -12.39
C ASN A 42 6.96 20.02 -10.93
N ILE A 43 6.00 20.92 -10.72
CA ILE A 43 5.63 21.40 -9.39
C ILE A 43 4.44 20.59 -8.86
N PHE A 44 4.60 20.04 -7.65
CA PHE A 44 3.61 19.18 -7.02
C PHE A 44 3.16 19.73 -5.68
N HIS A 45 1.84 19.81 -5.48
CA HIS A 45 1.26 20.30 -4.23
C HIS A 45 0.51 19.22 -3.46
N ALA A 46 0.58 19.25 -2.13
CA ALA A 46 -0.34 18.50 -1.28
C ALA A 46 -1.10 19.45 -0.35
N CYS A 47 -2.42 19.26 -0.24
CA CYS A 47 -3.28 20.16 0.54
C CYS A 47 -3.21 19.92 2.06
N LYS A 48 -2.85 18.72 2.50
CA LYS A 48 -2.83 18.32 3.91
C LYS A 48 -1.79 17.24 4.18
N TYR A 49 -1.47 17.03 5.45
CA TYR A 49 -0.52 16.01 5.89
C TYR A 49 -0.81 14.60 5.34
N MET A 50 -2.08 14.19 5.31
CA MET A 50 -2.43 12.87 4.75
C MET A 50 -2.11 12.75 3.26
N CYS A 51 -2.29 13.83 2.50
CA CYS A 51 -1.91 13.87 1.09
C CYS A 51 -0.38 13.91 0.94
N SER A 52 0.34 14.62 1.81
CA SER A 52 1.80 14.68 1.75
C SER A 52 2.45 13.33 2.08
N ARG A 53 1.90 12.54 3.00
CA ARG A 53 2.39 11.17 3.29
C ARG A 53 2.36 10.25 2.06
N ASN A 54 1.45 10.50 1.14
CA ASN A 54 1.28 9.71 -0.08
C ASN A 54 2.09 10.25 -1.27
N LEU A 55 2.84 11.35 -1.12
CA LEU A 55 3.68 11.91 -2.19
C LEU A 55 4.67 10.89 -2.75
N LYS A 56 5.22 10.02 -1.90
CA LYS A 56 6.17 8.99 -2.33
C LYS A 56 5.65 8.06 -3.44
N TYR A 57 4.32 7.91 -3.56
CA TYR A 57 3.70 7.09 -4.59
C TYR A 57 3.54 7.83 -5.92
N HIS A 58 3.63 9.16 -5.92
CA HIS A 58 3.49 10.00 -7.11
C HIS A 58 4.84 10.42 -7.68
N ILE A 59 5.78 10.78 -6.79
CA ILE A 59 7.05 11.40 -7.18
C ILE A 59 8.30 10.61 -6.73
N GLY A 60 8.11 9.41 -6.18
CA GLY A 60 9.20 8.56 -5.70
C GLY A 60 9.72 8.92 -4.31
N ASN A 61 10.78 8.27 -3.85
CA ASN A 61 11.43 8.57 -2.56
C ASN A 61 12.51 9.65 -2.74
N GLY A 62 12.95 10.29 -1.65
CA GLY A 62 14.05 11.26 -1.69
C GLY A 62 13.68 12.67 -2.15
N TYR A 63 12.39 12.97 -2.34
CA TYR A 63 11.93 14.30 -2.74
C TYR A 63 12.10 15.40 -1.67
N TRP A 64 12.57 15.07 -0.47
CA TRP A 64 12.60 16.01 0.66
C TRP A 64 13.56 17.19 0.42
N ASP A 65 14.66 16.95 -0.30
CA ASP A 65 15.60 18.00 -0.67
C ASP A 65 15.03 19.00 -1.69
N LYS A 66 13.95 18.61 -2.36
CA LYS A 66 13.26 19.37 -3.40
C LYS A 66 11.97 20.04 -2.91
N VAL A 67 11.69 19.97 -1.61
CA VAL A 67 10.58 20.70 -0.98
C VAL A 67 10.88 22.19 -1.00
N VAL A 68 9.92 23.00 -1.42
CA VAL A 68 10.07 24.46 -1.53
C VAL A 68 9.88 25.13 -0.16
N ASN A 69 8.82 24.74 0.57
CA ASN A 69 8.44 25.36 1.84
C ASN A 69 9.07 24.68 3.06
N LYS A 70 10.39 24.44 3.04
CA LYS A 70 11.11 23.73 4.12
C LYS A 70 10.99 24.43 5.48
N GLU A 71 10.79 25.74 5.49
CA GLU A 71 10.61 26.57 6.69
C GLU A 71 9.39 26.16 7.53
N ASP A 72 8.36 25.59 6.92
CA ASP A 72 7.15 25.13 7.61
C ASP A 72 7.38 23.82 8.40
N PHE A 73 8.59 23.23 8.31
CA PHE A 73 8.94 21.93 8.86
C PHE A 73 10.12 22.06 9.83
N PRO A 74 9.90 22.17 11.16
CA PRO A 74 10.94 22.49 12.15
C PRO A 74 11.98 21.38 12.43
N GLY A 75 12.16 20.42 11.52
CA GLY A 75 13.12 19.32 11.64
C GLY A 75 12.66 18.02 10.96
N PRO A 76 13.52 16.98 10.92
CA PRO A 76 13.13 15.67 10.42
C PRO A 76 11.95 15.15 11.23
N ARG A 77 10.81 14.93 10.56
CA ARG A 77 9.60 14.41 11.20
C ARG A 77 9.91 13.01 11.73
N PRO A 78 9.50 12.67 12.97
CA PRO A 78 9.77 11.35 13.54
C PRO A 78 9.23 10.26 12.61
N VAL A 79 10.13 9.36 12.20
CA VAL A 79 9.76 8.19 11.42
C VAL A 79 9.00 7.28 12.37
N SER A 80 7.67 7.19 12.21
CA SER A 80 6.89 6.17 12.90
C SER A 80 7.53 4.82 12.56
N ARG A 81 8.09 4.14 13.58
CA ARG A 81 8.57 2.76 13.43
C ARG A 81 7.37 1.94 13.00
N PHE A 82 7.27 1.70 11.71
CA PHE A 82 6.22 0.89 11.13
C PHE A 82 6.44 -0.53 11.67
N GLN A 83 5.71 -0.90 12.71
CA GLN A 83 5.54 -2.32 13.03
C GLN A 83 4.80 -2.88 11.83
N GLY A 84 5.46 -3.76 11.06
CA GLY A 84 4.88 -4.37 9.87
C GLY A 84 3.46 -4.81 10.16
N LYS A 85 2.52 -4.50 9.26
CA LYS A 85 1.15 -4.99 9.37
C LYS A 85 1.25 -6.49 9.63
N LYS A 86 0.80 -6.93 10.80
CA LYS A 86 0.63 -8.36 11.06
C LYS A 86 -0.24 -8.89 9.93
N ASP A 87 0.18 -10.01 9.36
CA ASP A 87 -0.46 -10.63 8.22
C ASP A 87 -1.97 -10.74 8.48
N ILE A 88 -2.79 -10.07 7.66
CA ILE A 88 -4.25 -10.04 7.84
C ILE A 88 -4.90 -11.38 7.47
N THR A 89 -4.15 -12.27 6.81
CA THR A 89 -4.63 -13.57 6.35
C THR A 89 -4.72 -14.61 7.46
N VAL A 90 -4.10 -14.39 8.62
CA VAL A 90 -4.08 -15.38 9.72
C VAL A 90 -5.39 -15.48 10.51
N ASN A 91 -6.43 -14.70 10.23
CA ASN A 91 -7.68 -14.75 11.01
C ASN A 91 -8.96 -15.01 10.19
N PHE A 92 -8.88 -15.15 8.86
CA PHE A 92 -10.04 -15.51 8.04
C PHE A 92 -10.00 -17.00 7.71
N GLY A 93 -11.04 -17.74 8.11
CA GLY A 93 -11.27 -19.11 7.65
C GLY A 93 -10.49 -20.23 8.35
N ILE A 94 -9.63 -19.94 9.33
CA ILE A 94 -8.86 -21.00 10.04
C ILE A 94 -9.77 -22.07 10.66
N ASN A 95 -10.89 -21.67 11.26
CA ASN A 95 -11.81 -22.63 11.88
C ASN A 95 -12.48 -23.53 10.82
N GLU A 96 -12.75 -23.00 9.63
CA GLU A 96 -13.32 -23.77 8.51
C GLU A 96 -12.29 -24.78 8.00
N ILE A 97 -11.06 -24.33 7.75
CA ILE A 97 -9.93 -25.17 7.33
C ILE A 97 -9.63 -26.27 8.36
N LEU A 98 -9.59 -25.93 9.66
CA LEU A 98 -9.39 -26.93 10.72
C LEU A 98 -10.52 -27.95 10.76
N SER A 99 -11.76 -27.52 10.54
CA SER A 99 -12.91 -28.44 10.51
C SER A 99 -12.87 -29.39 9.31
N GLU A 100 -12.38 -28.93 8.16
CA GLU A 100 -12.18 -29.77 6.96
C GLU A 100 -11.09 -30.82 7.19
N ILE A 101 -9.95 -30.41 7.76
CA ILE A 101 -8.84 -31.33 8.09
C ILE A 101 -9.30 -32.44 9.04
N VAL A 102 -10.05 -32.11 10.09
CA VAL A 102 -10.53 -33.10 11.06
C VAL A 102 -11.50 -34.10 10.42
N LYS A 103 -12.38 -33.63 9.53
CA LYS A 103 -13.31 -34.52 8.80
C LYS A 103 -12.56 -35.47 7.87
N GLU A 104 -11.56 -34.97 7.15
CA GLU A 104 -10.81 -35.80 6.21
C GLU A 104 -9.95 -36.83 6.93
N ASN A 105 -9.31 -36.47 8.05
CA ASN A 105 -8.56 -37.43 8.87
C ASN A 105 -9.47 -38.56 9.38
N LYS A 106 -10.66 -38.21 9.88
CA LYS A 106 -11.63 -39.23 10.31
C LYS A 106 -12.07 -40.15 9.16
N ARG A 107 -12.18 -39.60 7.94
CA ARG A 107 -12.51 -40.39 6.75
C ARG A 107 -11.39 -41.37 6.41
N MET A 108 -10.14 -40.93 6.48
CA MET A 108 -8.97 -41.79 6.26
C MET A 108 -8.87 -42.89 7.32
N ASP A 109 -9.06 -42.55 8.60
CA ASP A 109 -9.00 -43.55 9.70
C ASP A 109 -10.02 -44.68 9.51
N MET A 110 -11.23 -44.35 9.03
CA MET A 110 -12.26 -45.37 8.74
C MET A 110 -11.86 -46.26 7.55
N ILE A 111 -11.30 -45.67 6.49
CA ILE A 111 -10.84 -46.42 5.32
C ILE A 111 -9.67 -47.34 5.69
N GLU A 112 -8.73 -46.86 6.51
CA GLU A 112 -7.59 -47.63 6.98
C GLU A 112 -8.04 -48.79 7.86
N ALA A 113 -8.98 -48.58 8.78
CA ALA A 113 -9.57 -49.64 9.59
C ALA A 113 -10.29 -50.70 8.74
N GLU A 114 -11.09 -50.29 7.75
CA GLU A 114 -11.77 -51.23 6.83
C GLU A 114 -10.79 -52.09 6.02
N TYR A 115 -9.60 -51.59 5.72
CA TYR A 115 -8.57 -52.31 4.98
C TYR A 115 -7.88 -53.35 5.88
N TYR A 116 -7.47 -52.96 7.09
CA TYR A 116 -6.83 -53.88 8.05
C TYR A 116 -7.79 -54.93 8.62
N ASP A 117 -9.08 -54.62 8.76
CA ASP A 117 -10.10 -55.58 9.21
C ASP A 117 -10.47 -56.60 8.12
N ASN A 118 -10.30 -56.26 6.82
CA ASN A 118 -10.53 -57.19 5.70
C ASN A 118 -9.34 -58.13 5.42
N ASP A 119 -8.12 -57.75 5.78
CA ASP A 119 -6.92 -58.59 5.57
C ASP A 119 -6.73 -59.70 6.62
N ASN A 120 -7.74 -59.93 7.49
CA ASN A 120 -7.79 -61.08 8.40
C ASN A 120 -8.52 -62.29 7.79
N PHE A 121 -8.75 -62.32 6.46
CA PHE A 121 -9.23 -63.53 5.77
C PHE A 121 -8.01 -64.41 5.45
N SER A 122 -7.86 -65.46 6.26
CA SER A 122 -6.78 -66.44 6.27
C SER A 122 -6.40 -66.96 4.88
N ASP A 123 -5.12 -66.79 4.53
CA ASP A 123 -4.45 -67.62 3.53
C ASP A 123 -4.09 -68.96 4.21
N GLU A 124 -5.10 -69.83 4.42
CA GLU A 124 -4.91 -71.20 4.89
C GLU A 124 -5.40 -72.20 3.82
N ASP A 125 -4.43 -72.98 3.34
CA ASP A 125 -4.52 -74.30 2.73
C ASP A 125 -5.11 -74.47 1.32
N ILE A 126 -4.21 -74.50 0.33
CA ILE A 126 -4.35 -75.36 -0.87
C ILE A 126 -3.24 -76.42 -0.82
N TYR A 127 -3.62 -77.63 -0.39
CA TYR A 127 -2.82 -78.86 -0.51
C TYR A 127 -3.37 -79.73 -1.65
#